data_AF-A0A9N9VJY0-F1
#
_entry.id   AF-A0A9N9VJY0-F1
#
_cell.length_a   1.000
_cell.length_b   1.000
_cell.length_c   1.000
_cell.angle_alpha   90.00
_cell.angle_beta   90.00
_cell.angle_gamma   90.00
#
_symmetry.space_group_name_H-M   'P 1'
#
loop_
_entity.id
_entity.type
_entity.pdbx_description
1 polymer ?
#
loop_
_entity_poly.entity_id
_entity_poly.type
_entity_poly.pdbx_seq_one_letter_code
_entity_poly.pdbx_strand_id
1 'polypeptide(L)'
;MEPSSDATSAWKLLVRHSIEAWKPLPLNTLLKGILEKCNSLDEFLEGQTLGFAFWFFQKREAFLRQDAMTKWSRDRLDDYVLLPAANGYVSRATCFFVSHFWHSKDDPDPEGKYLRLHQESLGPQSWDYIWVDWTCTPQSPRTPAEDIYFASTLQTMSAIIRNAGFAWFYPPFEPRLWILYEVAEYALTCDHGVDPFPDIKKYREHVEEMLNNGVRTTLEKHRYRSTYESDKEFLVSWLELLMLTKNLRLDTMDIRRLFDNLTWHRLAGDLICNTTRGTLQLYRFEGVLELNGERHTFTPFPNWVFGNGKLTLESKRSHDKTFTTVNLY
;
A
#
# COMPACT_ATOMS: atom_id res chain seq x y z
N MET A 1 -7.25 -8.87 -30.36
CA MET A 1 -6.69 -7.69 -31.06
C MET A 1 -5.21 -7.72 -30.82
N GLU A 2 -4.39 -7.79 -31.86
CA GLU A 2 -2.95 -7.59 -31.69
C GLU A 2 -2.71 -6.14 -31.24
N PRO A 3 -1.86 -5.90 -30.22
CA PRO A 3 -1.53 -4.54 -29.81
C PRO A 3 -0.86 -3.79 -30.97
N SER A 4 -1.18 -2.51 -31.13
CA SER A 4 -0.52 -1.65 -32.13
C SER A 4 1.00 -1.60 -31.87
N SER A 5 1.81 -1.41 -32.92
CA SER A 5 3.28 -1.35 -32.83
C SER A 5 3.77 -0.34 -31.78
N ASP A 6 3.01 0.75 -31.60
CA ASP A 6 3.35 1.84 -30.70
C ASP A 6 3.14 1.47 -29.23
N ALA A 7 2.10 0.69 -28.91
CA ALA A 7 1.84 0.20 -27.55
C ALA A 7 2.91 -0.79 -27.08
N THR A 8 3.36 -1.68 -27.97
CA THR A 8 4.48 -2.60 -27.69
C THR A 8 5.80 -1.84 -27.51
N SER A 9 6.00 -0.74 -28.25
CA SER A 9 7.16 0.13 -28.10
C SER A 9 7.18 0.84 -26.74
N ALA A 10 6.04 1.43 -26.33
CA ALA A 10 5.90 2.13 -25.04
C ALA A 10 6.12 1.19 -23.84
N TRP A 11 5.59 -0.04 -23.89
CA TRP A 11 5.84 -1.05 -22.86
C TRP A 11 7.34 -1.38 -22.72
N LYS A 12 8.03 -1.65 -23.84
CA LYS A 12 9.47 -1.96 -23.82
C LYS A 12 10.31 -0.81 -23.26
N LEU A 13 9.91 0.44 -23.55
CA LEU A 13 10.56 1.63 -22.99
C LEU A 13 10.39 1.71 -21.47
N LEU A 14 9.17 1.50 -20.96
CA LEU A 14 8.91 1.42 -19.53
C LEU A 14 9.76 0.35 -18.85
N VAL A 15 9.81 -0.87 -19.41
CA VAL A 15 10.63 -1.97 -18.87
C VAL A 15 12.09 -1.56 -18.78
N ARG A 16 12.65 -0.99 -19.84
CA ARG A 16 14.04 -0.53 -19.89
C ARG A 16 14.32 0.53 -18.83
N HIS A 17 13.47 1.57 -18.74
CA HIS A 17 13.63 2.65 -17.76
C HIS A 17 13.49 2.13 -16.32
N SER A 18 12.61 1.15 -16.10
CA SER A 18 12.42 0.52 -14.79
C SER A 18 13.68 -0.24 -14.37
N ILE A 19 14.24 -1.08 -15.23
CA ILE A 19 15.48 -1.83 -14.93
C ILE A 19 16.66 -0.88 -14.72
N GLU A 20 16.72 0.23 -15.47
CA GLU A 20 17.73 1.27 -15.27
C GLU A 20 17.64 1.89 -13.88
N ALA A 21 16.43 2.20 -13.42
CA ALA A 21 16.16 2.73 -12.09
C ALA A 21 16.65 1.80 -10.96
N TRP A 22 16.78 0.50 -11.23
CA TRP A 22 17.22 -0.48 -10.23
C TRP A 22 18.74 -0.65 -10.17
N LYS A 23 19.52 -0.12 -11.12
CA LYS A 23 20.98 -0.29 -11.17
C LYS A 23 21.76 0.04 -9.89
N PRO A 24 21.40 1.08 -9.09
CA PRO A 24 22.12 1.34 -7.84
C PRO A 24 21.82 0.30 -6.75
N LEU A 25 20.88 -0.63 -6.99
CA LEU A 25 20.44 -1.64 -6.03
C LEU A 25 21.00 -3.02 -6.38
N PRO A 26 21.07 -3.96 -5.42
CA PRO A 26 21.40 -5.35 -5.72
C PRO A 26 20.44 -5.92 -6.78
N LEU A 27 20.95 -6.18 -7.97
CA LEU A 27 20.12 -6.63 -9.09
C LEU A 27 19.56 -8.02 -8.80
N ASN A 28 18.26 -8.10 -8.59
CA ASN A 28 17.55 -9.36 -8.57
C ASN A 28 17.27 -9.80 -10.02
N THR A 29 18.08 -10.75 -10.49
CA THR A 29 18.00 -11.31 -11.85
C THR A 29 16.66 -11.97 -12.15
N LEU A 30 15.97 -12.50 -11.13
CA LEU A 30 14.64 -13.06 -11.26
C LEU A 30 13.60 -11.97 -11.55
N LEU A 31 13.57 -10.89 -10.76
CA LEU A 31 12.63 -9.78 -10.96
C LEU A 31 12.82 -9.11 -12.32
N LYS A 32 14.09 -8.90 -12.72
CA LYS A 32 14.42 -8.44 -14.07
C LYS A 32 13.89 -9.38 -15.15
N GLY A 33 14.17 -10.69 -15.01
CA GLY A 33 13.74 -11.69 -15.97
C GLY A 33 12.23 -11.83 -16.08
N ILE A 34 11.47 -11.57 -15.00
CA ILE A 34 10.00 -11.52 -15.04
C ILE A 34 9.54 -10.35 -15.92
N LEU A 35 10.06 -9.15 -15.66
CA LEU A 35 9.63 -7.95 -16.36
C LEU A 35 10.00 -8.00 -17.86
N GLU A 36 11.19 -8.54 -18.19
CA GLU A 36 11.65 -8.70 -19.59
C GLU A 36 10.86 -9.78 -20.36
N LYS A 37 10.21 -10.73 -19.67
CA LYS A 37 9.41 -11.79 -20.32
C LYS A 37 8.01 -11.32 -20.72
N CYS A 38 7.46 -10.32 -20.04
CA CYS A 38 6.16 -9.74 -20.40
C CYS A 38 6.28 -8.96 -21.72
N ASN A 39 5.43 -9.28 -22.69
CA ASN A 39 5.46 -8.69 -24.03
C ASN A 39 4.55 -7.47 -24.18
N SER A 40 3.65 -7.25 -23.22
CA SER A 40 2.69 -6.15 -23.22
C SER A 40 2.34 -5.68 -21.80
N LEU A 41 1.74 -4.49 -21.71
CA LEU A 41 1.20 -3.96 -20.47
C LEU A 41 0.10 -4.87 -19.91
N ASP A 42 -0.84 -5.34 -20.74
CA ASP A 42 -1.95 -6.16 -20.26
C ASP A 42 -1.45 -7.51 -19.71
N GLU A 43 -0.50 -8.17 -20.39
CA GLU A 43 0.17 -9.39 -19.87
C GLU A 43 0.84 -9.14 -18.52
N PHE A 44 1.50 -7.98 -18.36
CA PHE A 44 2.09 -7.59 -17.09
C PHE A 44 1.04 -7.37 -16.01
N LEU A 45 -0.03 -6.62 -16.28
CA LEU A 45 -1.08 -6.30 -15.32
C LEU A 45 -1.84 -7.56 -14.87
N GLU A 46 -2.13 -8.48 -15.80
CA GLU A 46 -2.74 -9.79 -15.53
C GLU A 46 -1.77 -10.72 -14.77
N GLY A 47 -0.48 -10.63 -15.09
CA GLY A 47 0.59 -11.44 -14.50
C GLY A 47 1.00 -11.02 -13.08
N GLN A 48 0.36 -10.00 -12.50
CA GLN A 48 0.62 -9.52 -11.14
C GLN A 48 0.14 -10.56 -10.12
N THR A 49 1.00 -11.55 -9.90
CA THR A 49 0.79 -12.63 -8.94
C THR A 49 1.48 -12.32 -7.62
N LEU A 50 0.99 -13.00 -6.57
CA LEU A 50 1.33 -12.76 -5.16
C LEU A 50 2.83 -12.87 -4.83
N GLY A 51 3.65 -13.52 -5.67
CA GLY A 51 5.08 -13.70 -5.43
C GLY A 51 5.98 -12.60 -6.00
N PHE A 52 5.50 -11.81 -6.97
CA PHE A 52 6.34 -10.87 -7.73
C PHE A 52 5.54 -9.63 -8.17
N ALA A 53 5.06 -8.87 -7.19
CA ALA A 53 4.33 -7.63 -7.45
C ALA A 53 5.29 -6.49 -7.83
N PHE A 54 4.80 -5.56 -8.64
CA PHE A 54 5.49 -4.34 -9.02
C PHE A 54 4.54 -3.17 -8.87
N TRP A 55 5.06 -1.99 -8.55
CA TRP A 55 4.28 -0.77 -8.44
C TRP A 55 4.70 0.22 -9.50
N PHE A 56 3.74 0.81 -10.19
CA PHE A 56 3.99 2.06 -10.89
C PHE A 56 4.34 3.14 -9.88
N PHE A 57 5.45 3.83 -10.10
CA PHE A 57 5.75 5.11 -9.49
C PHE A 57 5.91 6.15 -10.59
N GLN A 58 5.38 7.35 -10.37
CA GLN A 58 5.59 8.46 -11.28
C GLN A 58 7.01 9.02 -11.08
N LYS A 59 7.69 9.35 -12.18
CA LYS A 59 8.99 10.01 -12.14
C LYS A 59 8.86 11.44 -11.64
N ARG A 60 9.87 11.91 -10.92
CA ARG A 60 9.95 13.29 -10.40
C ARG A 60 9.67 14.34 -11.47
N GLU A 61 10.28 14.24 -12.64
CA GLU A 61 10.11 15.23 -13.71
C GLU A 61 8.66 15.27 -14.24
N ALA A 62 8.00 14.11 -14.29
CA ALA A 62 6.61 14.03 -14.71
C ALA A 62 5.66 14.63 -13.65
N PHE A 63 5.93 14.39 -12.36
CA PHE A 63 5.15 14.96 -11.27
C PHE A 63 5.32 16.49 -11.14
N LEU A 64 6.54 17.00 -11.36
CA LEU A 64 6.81 18.44 -11.23
C LEU A 64 6.33 19.27 -12.44
N ARG A 65 6.13 18.65 -13.61
CA ARG A 65 5.70 19.35 -14.82
C ARG A 65 4.18 19.41 -15.03
N GLN A 66 3.40 18.60 -14.31
CA GLN A 66 1.95 18.56 -14.49
C GLN A 66 1.28 19.78 -13.83
N ASP A 67 0.26 20.33 -14.49
CA ASP A 67 -0.51 21.48 -13.98
C ASP A 67 -1.68 21.06 -13.06
N ALA A 68 -2.12 19.81 -13.19
CA ALA A 68 -3.18 19.16 -12.41
C ALA A 68 -2.82 17.70 -12.13
N MET A 69 -3.39 17.09 -11.09
CA MET A 69 -3.15 15.68 -10.79
C MET A 69 -3.74 14.81 -11.90
N THR A 70 -2.88 14.19 -12.70
CA THR A 70 -3.35 13.42 -13.85
C THR A 70 -3.67 11.98 -13.48
N LYS A 71 -4.87 11.51 -13.84
CA LYS A 71 -5.26 10.11 -13.66
C LYS A 71 -4.25 9.16 -14.31
N TRP A 72 -3.96 8.03 -13.68
CA TRP A 72 -3.14 6.98 -14.29
C TRP A 72 -3.65 6.65 -15.71
N SER A 73 -2.73 6.50 -16.67
CA SER A 73 -3.08 6.23 -18.07
C SER A 73 -2.07 5.29 -18.73
N ARG A 74 -2.61 4.27 -19.41
CA ARG A 74 -1.84 3.34 -20.25
C ARG A 74 -1.15 4.02 -21.44
N ASP A 75 -1.55 5.22 -21.81
CA ASP A 75 -1.00 5.96 -22.94
C ASP A 75 0.18 6.87 -22.53
N ARG A 76 0.52 6.91 -21.23
CA ARG A 76 1.58 7.76 -20.68
C ARG A 76 2.63 6.97 -19.90
N LEU A 77 2.98 5.76 -20.36
CA LEU A 77 3.93 4.90 -19.64
C LEU A 77 5.31 5.55 -19.46
N ASP A 78 5.69 6.49 -20.34
CA ASP A 78 6.93 7.26 -20.22
C ASP A 78 6.99 8.15 -18.97
N ASP A 79 5.88 8.40 -18.27
CA ASP A 79 5.86 9.17 -17.01
C ASP A 79 6.19 8.31 -15.79
N TYR A 80 6.33 6.99 -15.94
CA TYR A 80 6.45 6.06 -14.83
C TYR A 80 7.72 5.21 -14.89
N VAL A 81 8.00 4.58 -13.75
CA VAL A 81 8.86 3.41 -13.61
C VAL A 81 8.09 2.34 -12.84
N LEU A 82 8.51 1.08 -13.01
CA LEU A 82 8.05 -0.04 -12.21
C LEU A 82 9.09 -0.33 -11.14
N LEU A 83 8.71 -0.21 -9.87
CA LEU A 83 9.54 -0.62 -8.74
C LEU A 83 9.03 -1.96 -8.21
N PRO A 84 9.90 -2.96 -8.02
CA PRO A 84 9.51 -4.20 -7.38
C PRO A 84 8.95 -3.95 -5.98
N ALA A 85 7.88 -4.66 -5.65
CA ALA A 85 7.29 -4.68 -4.32
C ALA A 85 8.13 -5.58 -3.39
N ALA A 86 9.39 -5.21 -3.18
CA ALA A 86 10.37 -5.98 -2.42
C ALA A 86 11.33 -5.04 -1.66
N ASN A 87 11.93 -5.57 -0.60
CA ASN A 87 12.84 -4.81 0.26
C ASN A 87 14.00 -4.21 -0.55
N GLY A 88 14.26 -2.92 -0.32
CA GLY A 88 15.37 -2.18 -0.93
C GLY A 88 15.04 -1.47 -2.24
N TYR A 89 13.91 -1.79 -2.90
CA TYR A 89 13.50 -1.13 -4.15
C TYR A 89 12.72 0.17 -3.95
N VAL A 90 12.00 0.27 -2.83
CA VAL A 90 11.35 1.49 -2.38
C VAL A 90 12.02 1.90 -1.07
N SER A 91 12.47 3.16 -1.01
CA SER A 91 13.11 3.71 0.17
C SER A 91 12.60 5.12 0.45
N ARG A 92 12.64 5.55 1.71
CA ARG A 92 12.23 6.90 2.09
C ARG A 92 13.15 8.00 1.55
N ALA A 93 14.36 7.65 1.16
CA ALA A 93 15.33 8.61 0.63
C ALA A 93 15.04 8.96 -0.84
N THR A 94 14.39 8.08 -1.58
CA THR A 94 14.22 8.19 -3.04
C THR A 94 12.76 8.18 -3.49
N CYS A 95 11.86 7.65 -2.66
CA CYS A 95 10.45 7.49 -2.98
C CYS A 95 9.56 8.21 -1.98
N PHE A 96 8.53 8.92 -2.46
CA PHE A 96 7.46 9.47 -1.64
C PHE A 96 6.12 8.79 -1.93
N PHE A 97 5.34 8.51 -0.89
CA PHE A 97 3.92 8.24 -0.93
C PHE A 97 3.18 9.53 -0.58
N VAL A 98 2.22 9.91 -1.40
CA VAL A 98 1.38 11.08 -1.19
C VAL A 98 0.01 10.63 -0.72
N SER A 99 -0.29 10.88 0.55
CA SER A 99 -1.65 10.77 1.07
C SER A 99 -2.40 12.03 0.69
N HIS A 100 -3.46 11.89 -0.11
CA HIS A 100 -4.20 13.04 -0.63
C HIS A 100 -5.70 12.91 -0.40
N PHE A 101 -6.36 14.06 -0.32
CA PHE A 101 -7.79 14.13 -0.08
C PHE A 101 -8.57 14.13 -1.41
N TRP A 102 -9.49 13.18 -1.57
CA TRP A 102 -10.38 13.14 -2.74
C TRP A 102 -11.54 14.11 -2.57
N HIS A 103 -11.49 15.25 -3.27
CA HIS A 103 -12.57 16.25 -3.25
C HIS A 103 -13.80 15.82 -4.07
N SER A 104 -13.59 15.07 -5.14
CA SER A 104 -14.66 14.49 -5.95
C SER A 104 -14.34 13.05 -6.32
N LYS A 105 -15.32 12.33 -6.89
CA LYS A 105 -15.12 10.95 -7.36
C LYS A 105 -14.35 10.88 -8.69
N ASP A 106 -14.42 11.95 -9.48
CA ASP A 106 -13.93 11.96 -10.87
C ASP A 106 -12.54 12.61 -10.99
N ASP A 107 -12.20 13.49 -10.06
CA ASP A 107 -10.89 14.12 -9.93
C ASP A 107 -10.67 14.51 -8.46
N PRO A 108 -9.62 14.02 -7.79
CA PRO A 108 -9.37 14.35 -6.40
C PRO A 108 -8.91 15.80 -6.19
N ASP A 109 -8.29 16.44 -7.18
CA ASP A 109 -7.77 17.81 -7.11
C ASP A 109 -7.94 18.55 -8.44
N PRO A 110 -9.19 18.85 -8.85
CA PRO A 110 -9.50 19.39 -10.18
C PRO A 110 -8.89 20.78 -10.44
N GLU A 111 -8.60 21.53 -9.38
CA GLU A 111 -7.97 22.85 -9.47
C GLU A 111 -6.43 22.78 -9.37
N GLY A 112 -5.85 21.60 -9.13
CA GLY A 112 -4.42 21.38 -8.92
C GLY A 112 -3.87 22.09 -7.68
N LYS A 113 -4.72 22.42 -6.71
CA LYS A 113 -4.33 23.21 -5.53
C LYS A 113 -3.35 22.44 -4.66
N TYR A 114 -3.66 21.18 -4.36
CA TYR A 114 -2.82 20.33 -3.50
C TYR A 114 -1.61 19.82 -4.25
N LEU A 115 -1.73 19.56 -5.55
CA LEU A 115 -0.58 19.30 -6.41
C LEU A 115 0.46 20.40 -6.29
N ARG A 116 0.07 21.68 -6.42
CA ARG A 116 1.01 22.80 -6.30
C ARG A 116 1.67 22.87 -4.93
N LEU A 117 0.92 22.63 -3.85
CA LEU A 117 1.50 22.55 -2.50
C LEU A 117 2.54 21.43 -2.39
N HIS A 118 2.26 20.25 -2.96
CA HIS A 118 3.23 19.16 -3.01
C HIS A 118 4.45 19.50 -3.88
N GLN A 119 4.28 20.14 -5.02
CA GLN A 119 5.38 20.56 -5.89
C GLN A 119 6.26 21.62 -5.21
N GLU A 120 5.67 22.60 -4.52
CA GLU A 120 6.40 23.62 -3.76
C GLU A 120 7.18 23.01 -2.58
N SER A 121 6.58 22.07 -1.86
CA SER A 121 7.20 21.41 -0.71
C SER A 121 8.28 20.39 -1.11
N LEU A 122 7.99 19.53 -2.09
CA LEU A 122 8.86 18.43 -2.50
C LEU A 122 9.86 18.84 -3.59
N GLY A 123 9.57 19.87 -4.39
CA GLY A 123 10.41 20.32 -5.49
C GLY A 123 11.86 20.62 -5.10
N PRO A 124 12.11 21.35 -4.00
CA PRO A 124 13.47 21.63 -3.51
C PRO A 124 14.20 20.41 -2.92
N GLN A 125 13.49 19.31 -2.63
CA GLN A 125 14.04 18.12 -1.98
C GLN A 125 14.65 17.16 -3.02
N SER A 126 15.58 16.31 -2.57
CA SER A 126 16.14 15.22 -3.38
C SER A 126 15.28 13.97 -3.25
N TRP A 127 14.73 13.50 -4.35
CA TRP A 127 13.97 12.24 -4.48
C TRP A 127 13.85 11.91 -5.98
N ASP A 128 13.46 10.68 -6.30
CA ASP A 128 13.42 10.18 -7.68
C ASP A 128 11.99 9.87 -8.13
N TYR A 129 11.21 9.27 -7.22
CA TYR A 129 9.92 8.67 -7.53
C TYR A 129 8.83 9.09 -6.55
N ILE A 130 7.61 9.21 -7.04
CA ILE A 130 6.46 9.54 -6.22
C ILE A 130 5.28 8.63 -6.55
N TRP A 131 4.55 8.26 -5.51
CA TRP A 131 3.37 7.42 -5.60
C TRP A 131 2.17 8.20 -5.08
N VAL A 132 1.19 8.40 -5.94
CA VAL A 132 -0.15 8.89 -5.61
C VAL A 132 -1.10 7.82 -6.15
N ASP A 133 -2.05 7.34 -5.37
CA ASP A 133 -3.05 6.35 -5.81
C ASP A 133 -3.75 6.76 -7.11
N TRP A 134 -4.12 8.04 -7.24
CA TRP A 134 -4.75 8.61 -8.44
C TRP A 134 -3.88 8.51 -9.70
N THR A 135 -2.57 8.78 -9.55
CA THR A 135 -1.64 8.85 -10.69
C THR A 135 -0.96 7.52 -10.98
N CYS A 136 -0.82 6.64 -9.98
CA CYS A 136 -0.02 5.42 -10.05
C CYS A 136 -0.85 4.12 -10.03
N THR A 137 -2.17 4.22 -9.85
CA THR A 137 -3.07 3.06 -9.89
C THR A 137 -4.21 3.33 -10.88
N PRO A 138 -4.61 2.35 -11.74
CA PRO A 138 -5.74 2.51 -12.64
C PRO A 138 -7.02 2.92 -11.90
N GLN A 139 -7.72 3.92 -12.41
CA GLN A 139 -8.97 4.44 -11.84
C GLN A 139 -10.14 4.18 -12.80
N SER A 140 -11.36 4.07 -12.27
CA SER A 140 -12.56 3.76 -13.07
C SER A 140 -12.77 4.73 -14.25
N PRO A 141 -13.17 4.26 -15.46
CA PRO A 141 -13.38 2.85 -15.83
C PRO A 141 -12.05 2.11 -16.04
N ARG A 142 -12.01 0.84 -15.65
CA ARG A 142 -10.84 -0.03 -15.77
C ARG A 142 -11.09 -1.18 -16.74
N THR A 143 -10.05 -1.64 -17.42
CA THR A 143 -10.07 -2.92 -18.13
C THR A 143 -9.98 -4.10 -17.14
N PRO A 144 -10.27 -5.35 -17.55
CA PRO A 144 -10.11 -6.51 -16.68
C PRO A 144 -8.68 -6.68 -16.12
N ALA A 145 -7.65 -6.41 -16.95
CA ALA A 145 -6.25 -6.43 -16.53
C ALA A 145 -5.95 -5.35 -15.48
N GLU A 146 -6.49 -4.15 -15.68
CA GLU A 146 -6.37 -3.04 -14.73
C GLU A 146 -7.11 -3.29 -13.41
N ASP A 147 -8.25 -4.00 -13.43
CA ASP A 147 -8.95 -4.44 -12.21
C ASP A 147 -8.09 -5.40 -11.38
N ILE A 148 -7.39 -6.36 -12.03
CA ILE A 148 -6.46 -7.27 -11.36
C ILE A 148 -5.33 -6.49 -10.68
N TYR A 149 -4.70 -5.57 -11.42
CA TYR A 149 -3.61 -4.76 -10.89
C TYR A 149 -4.06 -3.83 -9.76
N PHE A 150 -5.21 -3.16 -9.91
CA PHE A 150 -5.78 -2.30 -8.87
C PHE A 150 -6.02 -3.09 -7.58
N ALA A 151 -6.64 -4.26 -7.69
CA ALA A 151 -6.88 -5.16 -6.56
C ALA A 151 -5.58 -5.58 -5.86
N SER A 152 -4.56 -5.94 -6.63
CA SER A 152 -3.25 -6.33 -6.07
C SER A 152 -2.54 -5.15 -5.41
N THR A 153 -2.63 -3.96 -6.00
CA THR A 153 -2.03 -2.72 -5.48
C THR A 153 -2.67 -2.34 -4.14
N LEU A 154 -4.00 -2.34 -4.05
CA LEU A 154 -4.72 -2.01 -2.81
C LEU A 154 -4.30 -2.91 -1.64
N GLN A 155 -4.11 -4.21 -1.91
CA GLN A 155 -3.67 -5.18 -0.92
C GLN A 155 -2.21 -5.02 -0.49
N THR A 156 -1.39 -4.28 -1.26
CA THR A 156 0.02 -4.02 -0.95
C THR A 156 0.30 -2.58 -0.55
N MET A 157 -0.72 -1.73 -0.52
CA MET A 157 -0.56 -0.31 -0.25
C MET A 157 0.10 -0.02 1.10
N SER A 158 -0.16 -0.86 2.10
CA SER A 158 0.52 -0.80 3.40
C SER A 158 2.04 -0.83 3.24
N ALA A 159 2.58 -1.72 2.40
CA ALA A 159 4.03 -1.77 2.16
C ALA A 159 4.55 -0.54 1.42
N ILE A 160 3.76 0.11 0.57
CA ILE A 160 4.16 1.38 -0.08
C ILE A 160 4.29 2.46 1.01
N ILE A 161 3.27 2.63 1.84
CA ILE A 161 3.23 3.61 2.94
C ILE A 161 4.40 3.39 3.89
N ARG A 162 4.68 2.14 4.29
CA ARG A 162 5.76 1.82 5.23
C ARG A 162 7.16 2.14 4.70
N ASN A 163 7.38 2.00 3.39
CA ASN A 163 8.72 2.02 2.79
C ASN A 163 9.07 3.35 2.11
N ALA A 164 8.07 4.14 1.70
CA ALA A 164 8.27 5.46 1.12
C ALA A 164 8.30 6.57 2.20
N GLY A 165 8.84 7.74 1.84
CA GLY A 165 8.59 8.98 2.57
C GLY A 165 7.10 9.33 2.50
N PHE A 166 6.58 10.08 3.47
CA PHE A 166 5.14 10.37 3.53
C PHE A 166 4.91 11.87 3.38
N ALA A 167 4.13 12.23 2.36
CA ALA A 167 3.75 13.61 2.08
C ALA A 167 2.23 13.73 2.12
N TRP A 168 1.75 14.83 2.70
CA TRP A 168 0.33 15.13 2.80
C TRP A 168 0.09 16.63 2.72
N PHE A 169 -1.11 16.99 2.26
CA PHE A 169 -1.73 18.29 2.51
C PHE A 169 -3.23 18.04 2.60
N TYR A 170 -3.80 18.22 3.79
CA TYR A 170 -5.22 17.95 4.01
C TYR A 170 -6.05 19.24 4.10
N PRO A 171 -7.30 19.22 3.60
CA PRO A 171 -8.27 20.26 3.93
C PRO A 171 -8.60 20.28 5.43
N PRO A 172 -9.46 21.22 5.88
CA PRO A 172 -10.10 21.08 7.18
C PRO A 172 -10.66 19.67 7.40
N PHE A 173 -10.44 19.14 8.60
CA PHE A 173 -10.66 17.74 8.92
C PHE A 173 -12.03 17.19 8.47
N GLU A 174 -11.98 16.06 7.76
CA GLU A 174 -13.11 15.18 7.49
C GLU A 174 -12.77 13.74 7.88
N PRO A 175 -13.70 12.96 8.44
CA PRO A 175 -13.39 11.64 8.98
C PRO A 175 -13.35 10.57 7.86
N ARG A 176 -12.28 10.60 7.05
CA ARG A 176 -12.00 9.63 5.96
C ARG A 176 -11.16 8.48 6.48
N LEU A 177 -11.67 7.24 6.32
CA LEU A 177 -11.04 6.07 6.93
C LEU A 177 -9.71 5.69 6.28
N TRP A 178 -9.59 5.79 4.95
CA TRP A 178 -8.33 5.55 4.25
C TRP A 178 -7.21 6.50 4.73
N ILE A 179 -7.51 7.79 4.87
CA ILE A 179 -6.54 8.77 5.41
C ILE A 179 -6.14 8.43 6.84
N LEU A 180 -7.10 8.09 7.72
CA LEU A 180 -6.77 7.66 9.09
C LEU A 180 -5.85 6.44 9.08
N TYR A 181 -6.13 5.46 8.23
CA TYR A 181 -5.32 4.27 8.08
C TYR A 181 -3.90 4.59 7.60
N GLU A 182 -3.76 5.39 6.55
CA GLU A 182 -2.45 5.82 6.02
C GLU A 182 -1.61 6.52 7.08
N VAL A 183 -2.22 7.44 7.84
CA VAL A 183 -1.57 8.12 8.96
C VAL A 183 -1.18 7.13 10.06
N ALA A 184 -2.06 6.18 10.42
CA ALA A 184 -1.77 5.18 11.45
C ALA A 184 -0.64 4.24 11.03
N GLU A 185 -0.69 3.73 9.79
CA GLU A 185 0.33 2.84 9.22
C GLU A 185 1.69 3.53 9.24
N TYR A 186 1.78 4.76 8.73
CA TYR A 186 3.04 5.49 8.74
C TYR A 186 3.49 5.84 10.17
N ALA A 187 2.62 6.42 11.00
CA ALA A 187 3.00 6.87 12.35
C ALA A 187 3.48 5.73 13.25
N LEU A 188 2.94 4.52 13.09
CA LEU A 188 3.22 3.38 13.97
C LEU A 188 4.30 2.43 13.45
N THR A 189 4.70 2.54 12.18
CA THR A 189 5.72 1.66 11.56
C THR A 189 7.00 2.41 11.16
N CYS A 190 7.16 3.65 11.60
CA CYS A 190 8.27 4.53 11.28
C CYS A 190 8.89 5.12 12.56
N ASP A 191 10.23 5.12 12.66
CA ASP A 191 10.97 5.53 13.89
C ASP A 191 10.91 7.04 14.23
N HIS A 192 10.23 7.84 13.41
CA HIS A 192 10.02 9.28 13.66
C HIS A 192 8.55 9.70 13.63
N GLY A 193 7.64 8.75 13.38
CA GLY A 193 6.21 9.04 13.27
C GLY A 193 5.89 10.13 12.24
N VAL A 194 4.82 10.88 12.50
CA VAL A 194 4.35 12.02 11.71
C VAL A 194 4.42 13.27 12.57
N ASP A 195 5.02 14.37 12.11
CA ASP A 195 5.02 15.62 12.87
C ASP A 195 3.60 16.20 13.03
N PRO A 196 3.27 16.84 14.18
CA PRO A 196 1.92 17.30 14.48
C PRO A 196 1.57 18.63 13.78
N PHE A 197 1.64 18.65 12.45
CA PHE A 197 1.18 19.79 11.66
C PHE A 197 -0.35 19.99 11.78
N PRO A 198 -0.85 21.23 11.66
CA PRO A 198 -2.27 21.52 11.90
C PRO A 198 -3.26 20.69 11.07
N ASP A 199 -2.88 20.33 9.85
CA ASP A 199 -3.72 19.59 8.89
C ASP A 199 -3.81 18.08 9.18
N ILE A 200 -2.79 17.48 9.81
CA ILE A 200 -2.77 16.06 10.18
C ILE A 200 -3.09 15.81 11.66
N LYS A 201 -3.03 16.84 12.49
CA LYS A 201 -3.13 16.76 13.95
C LYS A 201 -4.34 15.94 14.43
N LYS A 202 -5.53 16.17 13.89
CA LYS A 202 -6.73 15.44 14.32
C LYS A 202 -6.67 13.94 14.00
N TYR A 203 -6.11 13.55 12.85
CA TYR A 203 -5.92 12.13 12.55
C TYR A 203 -4.94 11.50 13.54
N ARG A 204 -3.84 12.18 13.90
CA ARG A 204 -2.90 11.71 14.93
C ARG A 204 -3.57 11.55 16.30
N GLU A 205 -4.33 12.54 16.74
CA GLU A 205 -5.08 12.47 18.01
C GLU A 205 -6.04 11.27 18.02
N HIS A 206 -6.68 10.98 16.89
CA HIS A 206 -7.56 9.81 16.78
C HIS A 206 -6.76 8.49 16.74
N VAL A 207 -5.56 8.44 16.16
CA VAL A 207 -4.66 7.28 16.27
C VAL A 207 -4.28 7.02 17.72
N GLU A 208 -3.94 8.07 18.48
CA GLU A 208 -3.67 7.96 19.92
C GLU A 208 -4.93 7.56 20.71
N GLU A 209 -6.11 8.05 20.32
CA GLU A 209 -7.37 7.62 20.93
C GLU A 209 -7.63 6.12 20.69
N MET A 210 -7.35 5.59 19.50
CA MET A 210 -7.54 4.17 19.17
C MET A 210 -6.70 3.24 20.05
N LEU A 211 -5.51 3.66 20.48
CA LEU A 211 -4.67 2.88 21.40
C LEU A 211 -5.31 2.72 22.78
N ASN A 212 -6.07 3.71 23.23
CA ASN A 212 -6.65 3.77 24.57
C ASN A 212 -8.10 3.25 24.62
N ASN A 213 -8.89 3.59 23.61
CA ASN A 213 -10.35 3.36 23.60
C ASN A 213 -10.77 2.27 22.59
N GLY A 214 -9.84 1.79 21.78
CA GLY A 214 -10.11 0.84 20.70
C GLY A 214 -10.51 1.51 19.39
N VAL A 215 -10.27 0.78 18.29
CA VAL A 215 -10.49 1.25 16.92
C VAL A 215 -11.97 1.56 16.68
N ARG A 216 -12.85 0.57 16.84
CA ARG A 216 -14.29 0.72 16.51
C ARG A 216 -14.97 1.86 17.26
N THR A 217 -14.73 1.96 18.58
CA THR A 217 -15.25 3.04 19.41
C THR A 217 -14.82 4.41 18.90
N THR A 218 -13.55 4.57 18.52
CA THR A 218 -13.02 5.82 17.96
C THR A 218 -13.64 6.12 16.59
N LEU A 219 -13.75 5.11 15.71
CA LEU A 219 -14.35 5.27 14.38
C LEU A 219 -15.81 5.70 14.46
N GLU A 220 -16.59 5.11 15.37
CA GLU A 220 -18.00 5.44 15.59
C GLU A 220 -18.17 6.85 16.18
N LYS A 221 -17.40 7.18 17.23
CA LYS A 221 -17.42 8.49 17.90
C LYS A 221 -17.17 9.63 16.92
N HIS A 222 -16.18 9.48 16.04
CA HIS A 222 -15.78 10.51 15.08
C HIS A 222 -16.40 10.35 13.70
N ARG A 223 -17.30 9.37 13.53
CA ARG A 223 -18.08 9.12 12.31
C ARG A 223 -17.22 8.91 11.07
N TYR A 224 -16.17 8.10 11.20
CA TYR A 224 -15.30 7.71 10.09
C TYR A 224 -16.05 6.93 9.01
N ARG A 225 -15.78 7.28 7.76
CA ARG A 225 -16.46 6.72 6.58
C ARG A 225 -15.47 6.21 5.56
N SER A 226 -15.90 5.18 4.84
CA SER A 226 -15.29 4.74 3.60
C SER A 226 -16.30 4.87 2.46
N THR A 227 -15.82 5.00 1.23
CA THR A 227 -16.69 4.97 0.04
C THR A 227 -17.30 3.58 -0.15
N TYR A 228 -16.53 2.53 0.17
CA TYR A 228 -16.95 1.13 0.08
C TYR A 228 -16.89 0.47 1.46
N GLU A 229 -17.96 -0.22 1.86
CA GLU A 229 -17.99 -0.95 3.14
C GLU A 229 -16.95 -2.09 3.20
N SER A 230 -16.63 -2.71 2.06
CA SER A 230 -15.56 -3.72 1.96
C SER A 230 -14.19 -3.17 2.38
N ASP A 231 -13.90 -1.91 2.06
CA ASP A 231 -12.67 -1.26 2.49
C ASP A 231 -12.68 -1.04 3.99
N LYS A 232 -13.84 -0.68 4.57
CA LYS A 232 -13.96 -0.49 6.01
C LYS A 232 -13.68 -1.79 6.77
N GLU A 233 -14.22 -2.92 6.32
CA GLU A 233 -13.94 -4.22 6.91
C GLU A 233 -12.44 -4.55 6.86
N PHE A 234 -11.82 -4.36 5.69
CA PHE A 234 -10.38 -4.57 5.50
C PHE A 234 -9.52 -3.66 6.40
N LEU A 235 -9.82 -2.36 6.44
CA LEU A 235 -9.06 -1.36 7.17
C LEU A 235 -9.19 -1.51 8.68
N VAL A 236 -10.36 -1.91 9.18
CA VAL A 236 -10.55 -2.14 10.62
C VAL A 236 -9.67 -3.29 11.11
N SER A 237 -9.54 -4.38 10.35
CA SER A 237 -8.62 -5.48 10.70
C SER A 237 -7.17 -5.02 10.79
N TRP A 238 -6.70 -4.23 9.82
CA TRP A 238 -5.35 -3.68 9.86
C TRP A 238 -5.13 -2.72 11.03
N LEU A 239 -6.05 -1.77 11.25
CA LEU A 239 -5.96 -0.82 12.35
C LEU A 239 -5.94 -1.50 13.72
N GLU A 240 -6.83 -2.48 13.95
CA GLU A 240 -6.87 -3.19 15.22
C GLU A 240 -5.61 -4.00 15.47
N LEU A 241 -5.06 -4.64 14.43
CA LEU A 241 -3.78 -5.34 14.55
C LEU A 241 -2.62 -4.37 14.82
N LEU A 242 -2.59 -3.19 14.18
CA LEU A 242 -1.59 -2.15 14.47
C LEU A 242 -1.65 -1.73 15.93
N MET A 243 -2.84 -1.38 16.43
CA MET A 243 -3.02 -0.96 17.83
C MET A 243 -2.60 -2.08 18.78
N LEU A 244 -2.98 -3.32 18.48
CA LEU A 244 -2.64 -4.48 19.29
C LEU A 244 -1.13 -4.68 19.38
N THR A 245 -0.40 -4.62 18.27
CA THR A 245 1.07 -4.76 18.30
C THR A 245 1.76 -3.68 19.13
N LYS A 246 1.22 -2.45 19.13
CA LYS A 246 1.72 -1.37 19.98
C LYS A 246 1.38 -1.57 21.46
N ASN A 247 0.18 -2.02 21.78
CA ASN A 247 -0.22 -2.35 23.15
C ASN A 247 0.61 -3.50 23.74
N LEU A 248 1.03 -4.46 22.90
CA LEU A 248 1.96 -5.53 23.26
C LEU A 248 3.43 -5.09 23.35
N ARG A 249 3.70 -3.81 23.07
CA ARG A 249 5.03 -3.18 23.10
C ARG A 249 6.02 -3.89 22.18
N LEU A 250 5.56 -4.34 21.02
CA LEU A 250 6.48 -4.76 19.97
C LEU A 250 7.24 -3.53 19.46
N ASP A 251 8.53 -3.69 19.20
CA ASP A 251 9.33 -2.62 18.60
C ASP A 251 8.96 -2.41 17.12
N THR A 252 9.39 -1.29 16.55
CA THR A 252 9.07 -0.93 15.17
C THR A 252 9.55 -1.98 14.16
N MET A 253 10.72 -2.59 14.40
CA MET A 253 11.29 -3.59 13.49
C MET A 253 10.42 -4.86 13.45
N ASP A 254 9.97 -5.33 14.62
CA ASP A 254 9.07 -6.47 14.73
C ASP A 254 7.72 -6.22 14.08
N ILE A 255 7.13 -5.04 14.32
CA ILE A 255 5.88 -4.62 13.69
C ILE A 255 6.04 -4.63 12.18
N ARG A 256 7.09 -3.98 11.65
CA ARG A 256 7.34 -3.94 10.20
C ARG A 256 7.47 -5.33 9.61
N ARG A 257 8.25 -6.21 10.24
CA ARG A 257 8.41 -7.59 9.77
C ARG A 257 7.11 -8.39 9.79
N LEU A 258 6.28 -8.26 10.83
CA LEU A 258 4.96 -8.90 10.86
C LEU A 258 4.08 -8.41 9.72
N PHE A 259 4.04 -7.09 9.52
CA PHE A 259 3.18 -6.46 8.52
C PHE A 259 3.67 -6.68 7.08
N ASP A 260 4.97 -6.78 6.87
CA ASP A 260 5.56 -7.20 5.60
C ASP A 260 5.15 -8.65 5.29
N ASN A 261 5.28 -9.57 6.26
CA ASN A 261 4.82 -10.95 6.06
C ASN A 261 3.31 -11.01 5.75
N LEU A 262 2.47 -10.22 6.42
CA LEU A 262 1.05 -10.13 6.09
C LEU A 262 0.78 -9.60 4.69
N THR A 263 1.60 -8.67 4.22
CA THR A 263 1.45 -8.06 2.90
C THR A 263 1.83 -9.04 1.78
N TRP A 264 2.89 -9.83 2.00
CA TRP A 264 3.46 -10.73 0.99
C TRP A 264 2.89 -12.15 1.03
N HIS A 265 2.45 -12.62 2.20
CA HIS A 265 1.86 -13.95 2.39
C HIS A 265 0.34 -13.87 2.60
N ARG A 266 -0.37 -13.23 1.67
CA ARG A 266 -1.80 -12.89 1.84
C ARG A 266 -2.71 -14.11 2.00
N LEU A 267 -2.33 -15.24 1.41
CA LEU A 267 -3.08 -16.51 1.51
C LEU A 267 -2.70 -17.31 2.75
N ALA A 268 -1.65 -16.94 3.47
CA ALA A 268 -1.30 -17.60 4.72
C ALA A 268 -2.32 -17.16 5.79
N GLY A 269 -3.11 -18.14 6.26
CA GLY A 269 -3.96 -17.95 7.43
C GLY A 269 -3.12 -17.80 8.70
N ASP A 270 -2.03 -18.57 8.78
CA ASP A 270 -1.19 -18.69 9.96
C ASP A 270 0.22 -18.15 9.68
N LEU A 271 0.67 -17.21 10.50
CA LEU A 271 2.03 -16.67 10.45
C LEU A 271 2.72 -16.84 11.80
N ILE A 272 3.98 -17.23 11.79
CA ILE A 272 4.82 -17.34 13.00
C ILE A 272 6.03 -16.42 12.81
N CYS A 273 6.28 -15.52 13.76
CA CYS A 273 7.48 -14.69 13.78
C CYS A 273 8.12 -14.61 15.17
N ASN A 274 9.45 -14.61 15.20
CA ASN A 274 10.22 -14.49 16.45
C ASN A 274 10.56 -13.03 16.72
N THR A 275 9.82 -12.38 17.61
CA THR A 275 9.98 -10.98 18.01
C THR A 275 10.98 -10.83 19.16
N THR A 276 11.42 -9.61 19.46
CA THR A 276 12.20 -9.29 20.66
C THR A 276 11.43 -9.58 21.96
N ARG A 277 10.11 -9.73 21.87
CA ARG A 277 9.20 -10.07 22.97
C ARG A 277 8.87 -11.56 23.06
N GLY A 278 9.36 -12.39 22.14
CA GLY A 278 9.14 -13.83 22.07
C GLY A 278 8.46 -14.29 20.79
N THR A 279 7.90 -15.51 20.79
CA THR A 279 7.26 -16.08 19.61
C THR A 279 5.83 -15.56 19.47
N LEU A 280 5.56 -14.93 18.33
CA LEU A 280 4.27 -14.41 17.94
C LEU A 280 3.66 -15.33 16.88
N GLN A 281 2.40 -15.73 17.09
CA GLN A 281 1.61 -16.49 16.14
C GLN A 281 0.36 -15.71 15.77
N LEU A 282 0.10 -15.52 14.49
CA LEU A 282 -1.04 -14.78 13.97
C LEU A 282 -1.93 -15.70 13.17
N TYR A 283 -3.18 -15.84 13.60
CA TYR A 283 -4.27 -16.53 12.91
C TYR A 283 -5.17 -15.46 12.29
N ARG A 284 -4.85 -15.10 11.05
CA ARG A 284 -5.32 -13.90 10.37
C ARG A 284 -6.83 -13.92 10.12
N PHE A 285 -7.36 -15.06 9.69
CA PHE A 285 -8.78 -15.22 9.32
C PHE A 285 -9.67 -15.58 10.51
N GLU A 286 -9.05 -15.88 11.65
CA GLU A 286 -9.67 -16.09 12.95
C GLU A 286 -9.69 -14.81 13.79
N GLY A 287 -8.86 -13.82 13.45
CA GLY A 287 -8.73 -12.59 14.21
C GLY A 287 -8.03 -12.81 15.55
N VAL A 288 -6.96 -13.62 15.55
CA VAL A 288 -6.25 -14.00 16.79
C VAL A 288 -4.76 -13.76 16.65
N LEU A 289 -4.16 -13.16 17.66
CA LEU A 289 -2.72 -13.00 17.81
C LEU A 289 -2.31 -13.63 19.15
N GLU A 290 -1.37 -14.57 19.12
CA GLU A 290 -0.81 -15.18 20.32
C GLU A 290 0.65 -14.76 20.52
N LEU A 291 1.01 -14.29 21.71
CA LEU A 291 2.37 -13.93 22.09
C LEU A 291 2.76 -14.70 23.35
N ASN A 292 3.74 -15.59 23.25
CA ASN A 292 4.16 -16.47 24.36
C ASN A 292 3.01 -17.27 24.99
N GLY A 293 2.02 -17.67 24.19
CA GLY A 293 0.82 -18.38 24.64
C GLY A 293 -0.28 -17.50 25.23
N GLU A 294 -0.08 -16.19 25.37
CA GLU A 294 -1.14 -15.24 25.69
C GLU A 294 -1.91 -14.88 24.42
N ARG A 295 -3.23 -15.04 24.46
CA ARG A 295 -4.10 -14.87 23.29
C ARG A 295 -4.81 -13.54 23.31
N HIS A 296 -4.73 -12.83 22.19
CA HIS A 296 -5.37 -11.55 21.93
C HIS A 296 -6.27 -11.64 20.69
N THR A 297 -7.35 -10.87 20.66
CA THR A 297 -8.31 -10.88 19.55
C THR A 297 -8.38 -9.55 18.84
N PHE A 298 -8.69 -9.60 17.55
CA PHE A 298 -8.95 -8.46 16.68
C PHE A 298 -9.97 -8.88 15.60
N THR A 299 -10.43 -7.94 14.80
CA THR A 299 -11.36 -8.20 13.70
C THR A 299 -10.67 -9.06 12.64
N PRO A 300 -11.17 -10.28 12.36
CA PRO A 300 -10.56 -11.15 11.37
C PRO A 300 -10.42 -10.46 10.02
N PHE A 301 -9.32 -10.70 9.32
CA PHE A 301 -9.21 -10.19 7.96
C PHE A 301 -10.23 -10.89 7.05
N PRO A 302 -10.81 -10.16 6.09
CA PRO A 302 -11.61 -10.80 5.05
C PRO A 302 -10.74 -11.76 4.23
N ASN A 303 -11.21 -13.00 4.07
CA ASN A 303 -10.58 -13.99 3.20
C ASN A 303 -11.07 -13.77 1.76
N TRP A 304 -10.45 -12.82 1.07
CA TRP A 304 -10.75 -12.59 -0.34
C TRP A 304 -10.00 -13.59 -1.21
N VAL A 305 -10.74 -14.37 -1.99
CA VAL A 305 -10.18 -15.25 -3.02
C VAL A 305 -10.45 -14.65 -4.38
N PHE A 306 -9.39 -14.61 -5.18
CA PHE A 306 -9.47 -14.15 -6.56
C PHE A 306 -9.97 -15.29 -7.45
N GLY A 307 -11.20 -15.15 -7.96
CA GLY A 307 -11.83 -16.13 -8.83
C GLY A 307 -12.51 -15.42 -10.00
N ASN A 308 -12.31 -15.92 -11.23
CA ASN A 308 -12.94 -15.40 -12.45
C ASN A 308 -12.75 -13.88 -12.66
N GLY A 309 -11.55 -13.35 -12.39
CA GLY A 309 -11.26 -11.92 -12.55
C GLY A 309 -11.87 -11.01 -11.50
N LYS A 310 -12.41 -11.56 -10.40
CA LYS A 310 -13.01 -10.79 -9.29
C LYS A 310 -12.51 -11.28 -7.94
N LEU A 311 -12.38 -10.33 -7.00
CA LEU A 311 -12.24 -10.64 -5.58
C LEU A 311 -13.61 -11.08 -5.04
N THR A 312 -13.67 -12.28 -4.49
CA THR A 312 -14.86 -12.82 -3.81
C THR A 312 -14.51 -13.15 -2.37
N LEU A 313 -15.42 -12.88 -1.43
CA LEU A 313 -15.22 -13.25 -0.04
C LEU A 313 -15.51 -14.74 0.11
N GLU A 314 -14.52 -15.53 0.52
CA GLU A 314 -14.76 -16.92 0.89
C GLU A 314 -15.42 -16.98 2.28
N SER A 315 -16.59 -17.62 2.34
CA SER A 315 -17.20 -17.98 3.62
C SER A 315 -16.33 -19.05 4.29
N LYS A 316 -15.72 -18.71 5.43
CA LYS A 316 -14.99 -19.56 6.39
C LYS A 316 -14.82 -21.03 5.95
N ARG A 317 -13.64 -21.39 5.44
CA ARG A 317 -13.20 -22.79 5.47
C ARG A 317 -12.58 -23.10 6.83
N SER A 318 -13.13 -24.13 7.44
CA SER A 318 -12.61 -24.81 8.63
C SER A 318 -11.37 -25.61 8.25
N HIS A 319 -10.30 -25.47 9.04
CA HIS A 319 -9.23 -26.44 9.27
C HIS A 319 -8.49 -26.93 8.02
N ASP A 320 -7.54 -26.14 7.54
CA ASP A 320 -6.32 -26.70 6.94
C ASP A 320 -5.11 -25.98 7.54
N LYS A 321 -4.46 -26.64 8.51
CA LYS A 321 -3.30 -26.12 9.24
C LYS A 321 -2.05 -26.22 8.36
N THR A 322 -1.91 -25.33 7.39
CA THR A 322 -0.63 -25.13 6.70
C THR A 322 0.18 -24.08 7.47
N PHE A 323 1.03 -24.54 8.38
CA PHE A 323 1.96 -23.67 9.10
C PHE A 323 3.05 -23.18 8.15
N THR A 324 3.06 -21.88 7.82
CA THR A 324 4.23 -21.28 7.18
C THR A 324 5.20 -20.86 8.29
N THR A 325 6.18 -21.70 8.56
CA THR A 325 7.29 -21.35 9.46
C THR A 325 8.29 -20.52 8.65
N VAL A 326 8.34 -19.21 8.88
CA VAL A 326 9.34 -18.35 8.26
C VAL A 326 10.59 -18.34 9.15
N ASN A 327 11.54 -19.22 8.84
CA ASN A 327 12.88 -19.17 9.44
C ASN A 327 13.67 -18.04 8.74
N LEU A 328 14.06 -17.01 9.49
CA LEU A 328 14.86 -15.91 8.98
C LEU A 328 16.15 -15.83 9.80
N TYR A 329 17.28 -16.05 9.12
CA TYR A 329 18.61 -15.64 9.59
C TYR A 329 18.81 -14.15 9.34
#